data_AF-A0A662X1X7-F1
#
_entry.id   AF-A0A662X1X7-F1
#
_cell.length_a   1.000
_cell.length_b   1.000
_cell.length_c   1.000
_cell.angle_alpha   90.00
_cell.angle_beta   90.00
_cell.angle_gamma   90.00
#
_symmetry.space_group_name_H-M   'P 1'
#
loop_
_entity.id
_entity.type
_entity.pdbx_description
1 polymer ?
#
loop_
_entity_poly.entity_id
_entity_poly.type
_entity_poly.pdbx_seq_one_letter_code
_entity_poly.pdbx_strand_id
1 'polypeptide(L)'
;MEQCEAERGSSAMENSESYPEWPEGLGDPRVALQGAAPGLPLTTSDRQEVIAKFRIRQAAATTGKAAFPAAIPPSPPKNVNALCRRHHLEQDAAELKSLLSDTQAFLAHSSPSFPGESVQPRAKAPVLQPASSPIDFKQAFATAATIQGTLRSLLEQIHAQLEQKPPLTHEEALAKIQSMWKLRKARKQLKALVGEVYASFQDPTTGQTYYYNKQTKQTQWTKPFALGKGSLPDPSAAPRKAKLATKAFASREDQELHAVAKLQAMARTHFARRHMRKLISSVYEKIWDVGTQRFYYHNTKTKEVKWEKPRWVNDEDLPTPRTRYEQLQQAKVEQEARLERREAEKLLLKAPLSQEEAARMVQRAYRRKAGFQNLLKLCRAVYERIYDPETERFYYHNTRTRETTWEKPLLLRGAQSDVFTPRTREKKLQVLMAAINGKTPRELRVWTEEEAATRLQGLYRAKRAKEELGARLVQRFKQAVDPSSGQVYYVDLLTQEVSWDPPALLLRAHVQIETFE
;
A
#
# COMPACT_ATOMS: atom_id res chain seq x y z
N MET A 1 -14.46 -22.73 88.01
CA MET A 1 -15.11 -21.44 88.30
C MET A 1 -16.16 -21.24 87.23
N GLU A 2 -17.42 -21.26 87.64
CA GLU A 2 -18.65 -20.92 86.92
C GLU A 2 -18.48 -19.80 85.86
N GLN A 3 -19.01 -19.90 84.63
CA GLN A 3 -20.41 -19.97 84.12
C GLN A 3 -21.03 -18.59 83.79
N CYS A 4 -22.10 -18.63 82.98
CA CYS A 4 -22.99 -17.56 82.50
C CYS A 4 -22.44 -16.70 81.33
N GLU A 5 -23.06 -16.65 80.14
CA GLU A 5 -24.43 -16.18 79.77
C GLU A 5 -24.59 -14.64 79.87
N ALA A 6 -25.30 -13.91 78.99
CA ALA A 6 -25.84 -14.18 77.65
C ALA A 6 -26.26 -12.86 76.95
N GLU A 7 -26.42 -12.92 75.63
CA GLU A 7 -27.56 -12.38 74.84
C GLU A 7 -27.67 -10.93 74.28
N ARG A 8 -28.15 -10.89 73.02
CA ARG A 8 -28.93 -9.84 72.27
C ARG A 8 -28.29 -8.49 71.91
N GLY A 9 -28.53 -8.05 70.66
CA GLY A 9 -28.44 -6.61 70.30
C GLY A 9 -28.25 -6.24 68.82
N SER A 10 -29.15 -6.66 67.92
CA SER A 10 -29.22 -6.30 66.49
C SER A 10 -28.89 -4.83 66.11
N SER A 11 -28.06 -4.61 65.06
CA SER A 11 -28.27 -3.50 64.11
C SER A 11 -27.54 -3.68 62.76
N ALA A 12 -28.28 -3.44 61.68
CA ALA A 12 -27.94 -2.96 60.33
C ALA A 12 -26.57 -3.28 59.65
N MET A 13 -26.67 -3.84 58.43
CA MET A 13 -26.12 -3.31 57.15
C MET A 13 -24.96 -2.30 57.25
N GLU A 14 -23.79 -2.50 56.62
CA GLU A 14 -23.61 -2.61 55.17
C GLU A 14 -22.13 -2.93 54.80
N ASN A 15 -21.90 -3.46 53.59
CA ASN A 15 -20.67 -3.36 52.75
C ASN A 15 -19.28 -3.38 53.45
N SER A 16 -18.40 -4.37 53.26
CA SER A 16 -17.99 -4.90 51.95
C SER A 16 -17.14 -6.17 52.09
N GLU A 17 -17.52 -7.24 51.41
CA GLU A 17 -16.71 -8.46 51.32
C GLU A 17 -15.41 -8.22 50.55
N SER A 18 -14.28 -8.30 51.25
CA SER A 18 -13.01 -8.65 50.61
C SER A 18 -13.08 -10.14 50.28
N TYR A 19 -13.16 -10.49 48.99
CA TYR A 19 -13.07 -11.88 48.53
C TYR A 19 -12.01 -12.00 47.42
N PRO A 20 -11.28 -13.14 47.35
CA PRO A 20 -9.86 -13.14 47.05
C PRO A 20 -9.55 -13.26 45.55
N GLU A 21 -8.25 -13.16 45.26
CA GLU A 21 -7.69 -13.17 43.91
C GLU A 21 -8.05 -14.44 43.13
N TRP A 22 -8.51 -14.22 41.89
CA TRP A 22 -8.80 -15.28 40.93
C TRP A 22 -7.50 -15.86 40.38
N PRO A 23 -7.23 -17.18 40.55
CA PRO A 23 -5.99 -17.79 40.06
C PRO A 23 -5.82 -17.65 38.55
N GLU A 24 -4.62 -17.32 38.11
CA GLU A 24 -4.32 -17.13 36.68
C GLU A 24 -4.56 -18.42 35.88
N GLY A 25 -5.63 -18.44 35.08
CA GLY A 25 -5.87 -19.49 34.08
C GLY A 25 -7.34 -19.79 33.78
N LEU A 26 -8.25 -19.68 34.75
CA LEU A 26 -9.68 -20.03 34.66
C LEU A 26 -10.51 -19.06 35.52
N GLY A 27 -11.79 -18.80 35.21
CA GLY A 27 -12.63 -17.82 35.93
C GLY A 27 -14.05 -18.29 36.28
N ASP A 28 -14.64 -17.79 37.37
CA ASP A 28 -16.08 -17.93 37.67
C ASP A 28 -16.91 -16.94 36.84
N PRO A 29 -18.10 -17.31 36.35
CA PRO A 29 -18.72 -16.58 35.25
C PRO A 29 -19.60 -15.38 35.65
N ARG A 30 -19.43 -14.74 36.82
CA ARG A 30 -20.56 -14.11 37.54
C ARG A 30 -21.32 -12.94 36.86
N VAL A 31 -20.82 -12.29 35.81
CA VAL A 31 -21.45 -11.06 35.26
C VAL A 31 -21.34 -10.91 33.73
N ALA A 32 -22.24 -11.55 32.98
CA ALA A 32 -23.11 -10.88 32.01
C ALA A 32 -24.26 -11.81 31.57
N LEU A 33 -25.46 -11.25 31.55
CA LEU A 33 -26.55 -11.43 30.58
C LEU A 33 -27.22 -10.04 30.48
N GLN A 34 -27.64 -9.63 29.28
CA GLN A 34 -27.86 -8.20 29.01
C GLN A 34 -29.33 -7.82 28.98
N GLY A 35 -29.94 -7.82 30.17
CA GLY A 35 -31.04 -6.93 30.53
C GLY A 35 -32.47 -7.34 30.14
N ALA A 36 -33.18 -7.96 31.09
CA ALA A 36 -34.60 -7.69 31.36
C ALA A 36 -34.96 -8.12 32.79
N ALA A 37 -35.67 -7.27 33.53
CA ALA A 37 -36.29 -7.60 34.83
C ALA A 37 -37.70 -8.21 34.59
N PRO A 38 -38.32 -8.90 35.57
CA PRO A 38 -38.82 -8.21 36.77
C PRO A 38 -38.67 -9.05 38.07
N GLY A 39 -37.85 -8.60 39.03
CA GLY A 39 -37.96 -9.16 40.39
C GLY A 39 -36.74 -9.09 41.32
N LEU A 40 -35.50 -9.12 40.81
CA LEU A 40 -34.21 -9.06 41.55
C LEU A 40 -33.98 -10.19 42.62
N PRO A 41 -32.74 -10.69 42.86
CA PRO A 41 -31.44 -10.12 42.52
C PRO A 41 -30.48 -11.06 41.72
N LEU A 42 -29.19 -10.70 41.70
CA LEU A 42 -28.15 -11.06 40.71
C LEU A 42 -27.78 -12.55 40.65
N THR A 43 -28.18 -13.24 39.58
CA THR A 43 -28.19 -14.71 39.57
C THR A 43 -27.83 -15.34 38.20
N THR A 44 -27.96 -16.66 38.10
CA THR A 44 -27.24 -17.55 37.18
C THR A 44 -27.52 -17.32 35.69
N SER A 45 -28.60 -16.62 35.34
CA SER A 45 -28.85 -16.16 33.96
C SER A 45 -27.75 -15.15 33.56
N ASP A 46 -27.55 -14.10 34.39
CA ASP A 46 -26.52 -13.05 34.27
C ASP A 46 -25.07 -13.54 34.31
N ARG A 47 -24.84 -14.85 34.19
CA ARG A 47 -23.52 -15.49 34.12
C ARG A 47 -23.25 -16.09 32.73
N GLN A 48 -24.29 -16.53 32.02
CA GLN A 48 -24.17 -17.38 30.84
C GLN A 48 -23.87 -16.60 29.55
N GLU A 49 -24.19 -15.31 29.50
CA GLU A 49 -23.92 -14.45 28.35
C GLU A 49 -22.52 -13.83 28.37
N VAL A 50 -21.83 -13.73 29.52
CA VAL A 50 -20.39 -13.39 29.54
C VAL A 50 -19.61 -14.53 28.94
N ILE A 51 -20.00 -15.77 29.25
CA ILE A 51 -19.47 -16.98 28.63
C ILE A 51 -19.77 -16.95 27.12
N ALA A 52 -20.97 -16.54 26.69
CA ALA A 52 -21.29 -16.39 25.28
C ALA A 52 -20.47 -15.28 24.58
N LYS A 53 -20.36 -14.10 25.18
CA LYS A 53 -19.58 -12.95 24.69
C LYS A 53 -18.07 -13.26 24.63
N PHE A 54 -17.55 -14.04 25.58
CA PHE A 54 -16.17 -14.52 25.57
C PHE A 54 -15.94 -15.58 24.48
N ARG A 55 -16.89 -16.50 24.27
CA ARG A 55 -16.85 -17.47 23.16
C ARG A 55 -16.91 -16.80 21.78
N ILE A 56 -17.68 -15.72 21.63
CA ILE A 56 -17.67 -14.88 20.41
C ILE A 56 -16.29 -14.22 20.21
N ARG A 57 -15.63 -13.79 21.29
CA ARG A 57 -14.30 -13.14 21.23
C ARG A 57 -13.17 -14.14 20.95
N GLN A 58 -13.23 -15.37 21.46
CA GLN A 58 -12.34 -16.45 21.02
C GLN A 58 -12.67 -16.90 19.58
N ALA A 59 -13.93 -16.96 19.16
CA ALA A 59 -14.28 -17.23 17.77
C ALA A 59 -13.79 -16.13 16.80
N ALA A 60 -13.60 -14.89 17.27
CA ALA A 60 -12.91 -13.83 16.54
C ALA A 60 -11.38 -14.03 16.46
N ALA A 61 -10.78 -14.83 17.35
CA ALA A 61 -9.42 -15.34 17.18
C ALA A 61 -9.35 -16.51 16.18
N THR A 62 -10.49 -17.13 15.81
CA THR A 62 -10.57 -18.27 14.88
C THR A 62 -11.19 -17.95 13.52
N THR A 63 -11.79 -16.77 13.32
CA THR A 63 -12.46 -16.40 12.06
C THR A 63 -11.64 -15.43 11.20
N GLY A 64 -11.56 -15.75 9.91
CA GLY A 64 -11.77 -14.77 8.84
C GLY A 64 -10.83 -13.55 8.86
N LYS A 65 -9.57 -13.65 8.41
CA LYS A 65 -9.25 -13.83 6.98
C LYS A 65 -9.97 -12.84 6.04
N ALA A 66 -10.23 -11.62 6.50
CA ALA A 66 -10.52 -10.47 5.63
C ALA A 66 -9.25 -10.10 4.84
N ALA A 67 -8.99 -10.84 3.76
CA ALA A 67 -7.96 -10.51 2.79
C ALA A 67 -8.39 -9.24 2.02
N PHE A 68 -8.11 -8.07 2.58
CA PHE A 68 -7.95 -6.89 1.75
C PHE A 68 -6.90 -7.19 0.68
N PRO A 69 -7.12 -6.83 -0.59
CA PRO A 69 -6.05 -6.81 -1.58
C PRO A 69 -5.10 -5.68 -1.20
N ALA A 70 -4.16 -5.98 -0.31
CA ALA A 70 -2.95 -5.18 -0.15
C ALA A 70 -2.31 -5.12 -1.53
N ALA A 71 -2.38 -3.96 -2.18
CA ALA A 71 -1.73 -3.71 -3.45
C ALA A 71 -0.27 -4.13 -3.29
N ILE A 72 0.14 -5.18 -4.00
CA ILE A 72 1.48 -5.73 -3.91
C ILE A 72 2.43 -4.59 -4.30
N PRO A 73 3.25 -4.04 -3.38
CA PRO A 73 4.30 -3.13 -3.81
C PRO A 73 5.20 -3.95 -4.76
N PRO A 74 5.55 -3.41 -5.94
CA PRO A 74 6.34 -4.16 -6.90
C PRO A 74 7.60 -4.69 -6.22
N SER A 75 7.89 -5.98 -6.42
CA SER A 75 8.90 -6.67 -5.64
C SER A 75 10.24 -5.93 -5.71
N PRO A 76 10.87 -5.55 -4.57
CA PRO A 76 12.14 -4.85 -4.61
C PRO A 76 13.17 -5.74 -5.34
N PRO A 77 13.89 -5.20 -6.35
CA PRO A 77 14.72 -6.01 -7.22
C PRO A 77 15.85 -6.70 -6.45
N LYS A 78 16.20 -7.91 -6.89
CA LYS A 78 16.86 -8.97 -6.10
C LYS A 78 18.34 -8.73 -5.76
N ASN A 79 18.84 -7.49 -5.84
CA ASN A 79 20.25 -7.19 -5.67
C ASN A 79 20.43 -5.72 -5.22
N VAL A 80 20.70 -5.50 -3.93
CA VAL A 80 20.88 -4.15 -3.34
C VAL A 80 21.99 -3.38 -4.05
N ASN A 81 23.09 -4.05 -4.45
CA ASN A 81 24.18 -3.40 -5.20
C ASN A 81 23.76 -2.99 -6.61
N ALA A 82 22.80 -3.69 -7.25
CA ALA A 82 22.23 -3.26 -8.52
C ALA A 82 21.20 -2.13 -8.33
N LEU A 83 20.52 -2.10 -7.18
CA LEU A 83 19.56 -1.05 -6.81
C LEU A 83 20.30 0.25 -6.48
N CYS A 84 21.40 0.22 -5.72
CA CYS A 84 22.28 1.36 -5.52
C CYS A 84 22.89 1.83 -6.84
N ARG A 85 23.43 0.93 -7.69
CA ARG A 85 23.94 1.32 -9.02
C ARG A 85 22.86 1.94 -9.91
N ARG A 86 21.65 1.37 -9.91
CA ARG A 86 20.52 1.93 -10.65
C ARG A 86 20.15 3.32 -10.12
N HIS A 87 20.15 3.51 -8.81
CA HIS A 87 19.88 4.81 -8.19
C HIS A 87 20.96 5.84 -8.52
N HIS A 88 22.25 5.46 -8.50
CA HIS A 88 23.33 6.35 -8.95
C HIS A 88 23.18 6.69 -10.44
N LEU A 89 22.93 5.70 -11.31
CA LEU A 89 22.64 5.97 -12.73
C LEU A 89 21.37 6.82 -12.95
N GLU A 90 20.36 6.72 -12.08
CA GLU A 90 19.17 7.57 -12.10
C GLU A 90 19.48 9.00 -11.61
N GLN A 91 20.45 9.18 -10.69
CA GLN A 91 20.99 10.48 -10.26
C GLN A 91 21.86 11.10 -11.37
N ASP A 92 22.84 10.36 -11.90
CA ASP A 92 23.69 10.75 -13.02
C ASP A 92 22.83 11.18 -14.23
N ALA A 93 21.76 10.44 -14.53
CA ALA A 93 20.81 10.80 -15.60
C ALA A 93 19.95 12.03 -15.30
N ALA A 94 19.76 12.41 -14.02
CA ALA A 94 19.09 13.65 -13.64
C ALA A 94 20.04 14.84 -13.75
N GLU A 95 21.29 14.69 -13.30
CA GLU A 95 22.34 15.71 -13.40
C GLU A 95 22.66 16.03 -14.88
N LEU A 96 22.86 15.01 -15.72
CA LEU A 96 23.06 15.21 -17.16
C LEU A 96 21.85 15.88 -17.85
N LYS A 97 20.61 15.66 -17.37
CA LYS A 97 19.43 16.37 -17.89
C LYS A 97 19.41 17.83 -17.48
N SER A 98 19.85 18.17 -16.28
CA SER A 98 20.04 19.56 -15.85
C SER A 98 21.08 20.24 -16.75
N LEU A 99 22.29 19.67 -16.85
CA LEU A 99 23.37 20.22 -17.67
C LEU A 99 22.99 20.36 -19.16
N LEU A 100 22.19 19.43 -19.70
CA LEU A 100 21.65 19.53 -21.06
C LEU A 100 20.65 20.68 -21.19
N SER A 101 19.77 20.88 -20.19
CA SER A 101 18.86 22.02 -20.13
C SER A 101 19.62 23.34 -20.06
N ASP A 102 20.64 23.43 -19.20
CA ASP A 102 21.43 24.64 -18.97
C ASP A 102 22.24 25.02 -20.23
N THR A 103 22.88 24.04 -20.87
CA THR A 103 23.59 24.25 -22.15
C THR A 103 22.63 24.58 -23.30
N GLN A 104 21.43 24.00 -23.32
CA GLN A 104 20.40 24.33 -24.31
C GLN A 104 19.85 25.75 -24.12
N ALA A 105 19.64 26.19 -22.88
CA ALA A 105 19.25 27.56 -22.57
C ALA A 105 20.34 28.56 -22.97
N PHE A 106 21.61 28.28 -22.64
CA PHE A 106 22.75 29.10 -23.07
C PHE A 106 22.82 29.26 -24.59
N LEU A 107 22.66 28.16 -25.35
CA LEU A 107 22.65 28.20 -26.82
C LEU A 107 21.43 28.94 -27.39
N ALA A 108 20.27 28.85 -26.73
CA ALA A 108 19.07 29.60 -27.14
C ALA A 108 19.23 31.11 -26.91
N HIS A 109 19.77 31.53 -25.77
CA HIS A 109 20.02 32.94 -25.45
C HIS A 109 21.19 33.55 -26.24
N SER A 110 22.17 32.74 -26.65
CA SER A 110 23.32 33.18 -27.45
C SER A 110 23.05 33.18 -28.96
N SER A 111 21.84 32.81 -29.39
CA SER A 111 21.45 32.83 -30.81
C SER A 111 21.15 34.26 -31.26
N PRO A 112 21.81 34.79 -32.31
CA PRO A 112 21.63 36.17 -32.73
C PRO A 112 20.25 36.39 -33.37
N SER A 113 19.33 37.02 -32.65
CA SER A 113 18.10 37.58 -33.22
C SER A 113 18.43 38.82 -34.06
N PHE A 114 17.87 38.88 -35.27
CA PHE A 114 18.00 40.07 -36.13
C PHE A 114 17.23 41.25 -35.51
N PRO A 115 17.76 42.50 -35.61
CA PRO A 115 17.25 43.63 -34.84
C PRO A 115 15.95 44.21 -35.43
N GLY A 116 14.98 44.52 -34.56
CA GLY A 116 13.67 44.99 -35.01
C GLY A 116 12.75 45.61 -33.95
N GLU A 117 13.24 46.07 -32.79
CA GLU A 117 12.38 46.86 -31.88
C GLU A 117 13.16 47.86 -31.01
N SER A 118 12.58 49.03 -30.79
CA SER A 118 13.25 50.22 -30.23
C SER A 118 12.79 50.57 -28.82
N VAL A 119 13.71 50.74 -27.87
CA VAL A 119 13.41 51.32 -26.54
C VAL A 119 14.49 52.34 -26.11
N GLN A 120 14.05 53.43 -25.48
CA GLN A 120 14.84 54.62 -25.11
C GLN A 120 15.74 54.43 -23.87
N PRO A 121 16.76 55.30 -23.66
CA PRO A 121 17.79 55.10 -22.64
C PRO A 121 17.37 55.60 -21.24
N ARG A 122 17.86 54.92 -20.18
CA ARG A 122 17.73 55.43 -18.80
C ARG A 122 18.96 55.18 -17.92
N ALA A 123 19.60 56.29 -17.54
CA ALA A 123 20.39 56.56 -16.33
C ALA A 123 21.61 55.68 -15.94
N LYS A 124 22.69 56.38 -15.57
CA LYS A 124 24.02 55.86 -15.20
C LYS A 124 24.07 55.21 -13.81
N ALA A 125 24.92 54.19 -13.66
CA ALA A 125 25.55 53.74 -12.41
C ALA A 125 26.97 53.20 -12.75
N PRO A 126 27.90 53.03 -11.78
CA PRO A 126 29.31 53.40 -11.99
C PRO A 126 30.22 52.30 -12.57
N VAL A 127 31.34 52.77 -13.13
CA VAL A 127 32.42 51.97 -13.72
C VAL A 127 33.21 51.23 -12.62
N LEU A 128 33.39 49.93 -12.82
CA LEU A 128 34.49 49.15 -12.24
C LEU A 128 35.36 48.58 -13.39
N GLN A 129 36.63 48.31 -13.09
CA GLN A 129 37.71 48.24 -14.09
C GLN A 129 37.67 46.97 -14.96
N PRO A 130 38.12 47.03 -16.23
CA PRO A 130 38.14 45.89 -17.14
C PRO A 130 39.35 44.98 -16.85
N ALA A 131 39.08 43.76 -16.39
CA ALA A 131 40.08 42.72 -16.20
C ALA A 131 39.62 41.36 -16.75
N SER A 132 39.59 41.23 -18.07
CA SER A 132 39.72 39.95 -18.79
C SER A 132 39.88 40.18 -20.30
N SER A 133 40.49 39.20 -20.98
CA SER A 133 40.59 39.15 -22.44
C SER A 133 39.21 39.16 -23.11
N PRO A 134 39.08 39.69 -24.34
CA PRO A 134 37.82 39.64 -25.08
C PRO A 134 37.41 38.18 -25.30
N ILE A 135 36.27 37.81 -24.74
CA ILE A 135 35.70 36.46 -24.84
C ILE A 135 35.22 36.24 -26.27
N ASP A 136 35.80 35.29 -27.00
CA ASP A 136 35.33 34.94 -28.35
C ASP A 136 34.02 34.14 -28.25
N PHE A 137 32.91 34.86 -28.40
CA PHE A 137 31.56 34.30 -28.37
C PHE A 137 31.33 33.20 -29.42
N LYS A 138 32.04 33.20 -30.56
CA LYS A 138 31.92 32.14 -31.58
C LYS A 138 32.55 30.84 -31.10
N GLN A 139 33.73 30.92 -30.47
CA GLN A 139 34.38 29.77 -29.86
C GLN A 139 33.57 29.24 -28.67
N ALA A 140 33.03 30.13 -27.82
CA ALA A 140 32.17 29.75 -26.69
C ALA A 140 30.86 29.06 -27.14
N PHE A 141 30.26 29.50 -28.25
CA PHE A 141 29.08 28.83 -28.82
C PHE A 141 29.43 27.45 -29.40
N ALA A 142 30.54 27.33 -30.13
CA ALA A 142 31.00 26.06 -30.70
C ALA A 142 31.36 25.02 -29.63
N THR A 143 32.02 25.43 -28.53
CA THR A 143 32.31 24.53 -27.41
C THR A 143 31.03 24.12 -26.69
N ALA A 144 30.10 25.04 -26.43
CA ALA A 144 28.80 24.73 -25.82
C ALA A 144 27.96 23.74 -26.66
N ALA A 145 27.94 23.89 -27.99
CA ALA A 145 27.27 22.95 -28.89
C ALA A 145 27.93 21.55 -28.88
N THR A 146 29.26 21.50 -28.80
CA THR A 146 30.01 20.24 -28.66
C THR A 146 29.67 19.54 -27.33
N ILE A 147 29.59 20.30 -26.23
CA ILE A 147 29.19 19.81 -24.90
C ILE A 147 27.73 19.30 -24.92
N GLN A 148 26.81 20.01 -25.58
CA GLN A 148 25.42 19.55 -25.71
C GLN A 148 25.32 18.19 -26.43
N GLY A 149 26.18 17.97 -27.44
CA GLY A 149 26.29 16.69 -28.15
C GLY A 149 26.79 15.55 -27.28
N THR A 150 27.84 15.77 -26.47
CA THR A 150 28.38 14.75 -25.56
C THR A 150 27.41 14.41 -24.42
N LEU A 151 26.75 15.42 -23.84
CA LEU A 151 25.71 15.24 -22.82
C LEU A 151 24.55 14.36 -23.32
N ARG A 152 24.10 14.57 -24.56
CA ARG A 152 23.07 13.72 -25.20
C ARG A 152 23.52 12.27 -25.34
N SER A 153 24.74 12.03 -25.83
CA SER A 153 25.28 10.68 -25.99
C SER A 153 25.44 9.94 -24.65
N LEU A 154 25.90 10.64 -23.61
CA LEU A 154 26.00 10.06 -22.25
C LEU A 154 24.61 9.72 -21.68
N LEU A 155 23.61 10.57 -21.89
CA LEU A 155 22.24 10.30 -21.48
C LEU A 155 21.65 9.06 -22.15
N GLU A 156 21.87 8.91 -23.46
CA GLU A 156 21.45 7.74 -24.23
C GLU A 156 22.12 6.45 -23.74
N GLN A 157 23.43 6.51 -23.44
CA GLN A 157 24.16 5.39 -22.84
C GLN A 157 23.60 5.00 -21.45
N ILE A 158 23.25 5.97 -20.59
CA ILE A 158 22.67 5.66 -19.28
C ILE A 158 21.25 5.11 -19.40
N HIS A 159 20.41 5.64 -20.30
CA HIS A 159 19.08 5.06 -20.56
C HIS A 159 19.20 3.61 -21.03
N ALA A 160 20.09 3.32 -21.98
CA ALA A 160 20.38 1.95 -22.43
C ALA A 160 20.91 1.03 -21.32
N GLN A 161 21.59 1.56 -20.30
CA GLN A 161 21.99 0.80 -19.10
C GLN A 161 20.83 0.56 -18.12
N LEU A 162 19.92 1.54 -17.96
CA LEU A 162 18.74 1.45 -17.09
C LEU A 162 17.65 0.50 -17.64
N GLU A 163 17.63 0.26 -18.95
CA GLU A 163 16.68 -0.64 -19.65
C GLU A 163 17.09 -2.13 -19.61
N GLN A 164 18.33 -2.46 -19.28
CA GLN A 164 18.74 -3.85 -19.04
C GLN A 164 18.19 -4.35 -17.68
N LYS A 165 17.33 -5.36 -17.57
CA LYS A 165 16.84 -6.37 -18.54
C LYS A 165 15.37 -6.71 -18.22
N PRO A 166 14.56 -7.19 -19.19
CA PRO A 166 13.23 -7.71 -18.90
C PRO A 166 13.25 -8.84 -17.86
N PRO A 167 12.14 -9.07 -17.13
CA PRO A 167 12.05 -10.17 -16.17
C PRO A 167 12.32 -11.50 -16.88
N LEU A 168 13.32 -12.21 -16.37
CA LEU A 168 13.83 -13.45 -16.94
C LEU A 168 12.70 -14.44 -17.25
N THR A 169 12.58 -14.85 -18.52
CA THR A 169 11.54 -15.80 -18.97
C THR A 169 11.68 -17.14 -18.23
N HIS A 170 10.60 -17.92 -18.14
CA HIS A 170 10.62 -19.18 -17.40
C HIS A 170 11.70 -20.15 -17.92
N GLU A 171 11.86 -20.22 -19.24
CA GLU A 171 12.82 -21.09 -19.92
C GLU A 171 14.27 -20.61 -19.70
N GLU A 172 14.55 -19.32 -19.85
CA GLU A 172 15.88 -18.79 -19.52
C GLU A 172 16.21 -18.92 -18.03
N ALA A 173 15.21 -18.81 -17.15
CA ALA A 173 15.37 -19.04 -15.72
C ALA A 173 15.73 -20.50 -15.42
N LEU A 174 15.05 -21.46 -16.05
CA LEU A 174 15.40 -22.87 -15.97
C LEU A 174 16.82 -23.13 -16.51
N ALA A 175 17.15 -22.61 -17.70
CA ALA A 175 18.48 -22.76 -18.30
C ALA A 175 19.60 -22.19 -17.41
N LYS A 176 19.40 -21.00 -16.82
CA LYS A 176 20.35 -20.39 -15.87
C LYS A 176 20.44 -21.15 -14.55
N ILE A 177 19.34 -21.72 -14.03
CA ILE A 177 19.38 -22.59 -12.84
C ILE A 177 20.15 -23.89 -13.13
N GLN A 178 19.92 -24.51 -14.29
CA GLN A 178 20.62 -25.71 -14.73
C GLN A 178 22.12 -25.46 -14.94
N SER A 179 22.51 -24.37 -15.61
CA SER A 179 23.93 -24.04 -15.83
C SER A 179 24.64 -23.72 -14.52
N MET A 180 24.00 -22.97 -13.60
CA MET A 180 24.51 -22.73 -12.25
C MET A 180 24.67 -24.01 -11.44
N TRP A 181 23.75 -24.97 -11.57
CA TRP A 181 23.87 -26.29 -10.93
C TRP A 181 25.03 -27.11 -11.51
N LYS A 182 25.15 -27.19 -12.85
CA LYS A 182 26.26 -27.87 -13.55
C LYS A 182 27.60 -27.29 -13.11
N LEU A 183 27.73 -25.96 -13.11
CA LEU A 183 28.92 -25.24 -12.66
C LEU A 183 29.24 -25.47 -11.18
N ARG A 184 28.22 -25.54 -10.30
CA ARG A 184 28.40 -25.86 -8.88
C ARG A 184 28.87 -27.30 -8.67
N LYS A 185 28.34 -28.25 -9.46
CA LYS A 185 28.76 -29.67 -9.44
C LYS A 185 30.21 -29.81 -9.90
N ALA A 186 30.57 -29.22 -11.04
CA ALA A 186 31.94 -29.21 -11.56
C ALA A 186 32.93 -28.57 -10.59
N ARG A 187 32.61 -27.40 -10.01
CA ARG A 187 33.44 -26.75 -8.98
C ARG A 187 33.60 -27.61 -7.71
N LYS A 188 32.59 -28.42 -7.33
CA LYS A 188 32.72 -29.36 -6.21
C LYS A 188 33.67 -30.51 -6.55
N GLN A 189 33.56 -31.07 -7.76
CA GLN A 189 34.44 -32.14 -8.24
C GLN A 189 35.89 -31.66 -8.35
N LEU A 190 36.13 -30.49 -8.96
CA LEU A 190 37.45 -29.88 -9.03
C LEU A 190 38.08 -29.67 -7.65
N LYS A 191 37.30 -29.24 -6.65
CA LYS A 191 37.81 -29.10 -5.27
C LYS A 191 38.11 -30.44 -4.58
N ALA A 192 37.40 -31.51 -4.92
CA ALA A 192 37.71 -32.85 -4.43
C ALA A 192 39.04 -33.34 -5.01
N LEU A 193 39.21 -33.26 -6.33
CA LEU A 193 40.47 -33.59 -7.02
C LEU A 193 41.66 -32.78 -6.47
N VAL A 194 41.47 -31.48 -6.21
CA VAL A 194 42.51 -30.64 -5.61
C VAL A 194 42.86 -31.08 -4.17
N GLY A 195 41.91 -31.61 -3.39
CA GLY A 195 42.17 -32.18 -2.07
C GLY A 195 42.74 -33.61 -2.08
N GLU A 196 42.55 -34.34 -3.18
CA GLU A 196 43.27 -35.59 -3.44
C GLU A 196 44.74 -35.29 -3.76
N VAL A 197 45.02 -34.33 -4.65
CA VAL A 197 46.39 -33.96 -5.07
C VAL A 197 47.16 -33.17 -4.00
N TYR A 198 46.55 -32.21 -3.33
CA TYR A 198 47.22 -31.36 -2.34
C TYR A 198 46.84 -31.72 -0.89
N ALA A 199 47.78 -31.56 0.04
CA ALA A 199 47.55 -31.50 1.47
C ALA A 199 47.94 -30.11 2.01
N SER A 200 47.27 -29.63 3.05
CA SER A 200 47.73 -28.46 3.82
C SER A 200 48.41 -28.91 5.10
N PHE A 201 49.45 -28.17 5.48
CA PHE A 201 50.19 -28.34 6.72
C PHE A 201 50.51 -26.97 7.31
N GLN A 202 50.57 -26.87 8.63
CA GLN A 202 50.99 -25.67 9.34
C GLN A 202 52.45 -25.85 9.77
N ASP A 203 53.29 -24.89 9.42
CA ASP A 203 54.68 -24.84 9.89
C ASP A 203 54.68 -24.47 11.39
N PRO A 204 55.29 -25.28 12.28
CA PRO A 204 55.30 -25.02 13.72
C PRO A 204 56.11 -23.79 14.11
N THR A 205 57.03 -23.31 13.26
CA THR A 205 57.88 -22.16 13.56
C THR A 205 57.23 -20.82 13.17
N THR A 206 56.54 -20.78 12.03
CA THR A 206 55.90 -19.54 11.51
C THR A 206 54.38 -19.50 11.70
N GLY A 207 53.75 -20.63 12.02
CA GLY A 207 52.29 -20.78 12.08
C GLY A 207 51.59 -20.68 10.71
N GLN A 208 52.33 -20.53 9.61
CA GLN A 208 51.76 -20.34 8.28
C GLN A 208 51.39 -21.68 7.63
N THR A 209 50.31 -21.68 6.85
CA THR A 209 49.83 -22.87 6.14
C THR A 209 50.47 -22.99 4.76
N TYR A 210 51.32 -24.00 4.56
CA TYR A 210 51.83 -24.37 3.24
C TYR A 210 51.02 -25.50 2.61
N TYR A 211 51.09 -25.63 1.29
CA TYR A 211 50.40 -26.64 0.50
C TYR A 211 51.43 -27.59 -0.11
N TYR A 212 51.28 -28.88 0.15
CA TYR A 212 52.14 -29.94 -0.36
C TYR A 212 51.43 -30.72 -1.46
N ASN A 213 52.05 -30.83 -2.63
CA ASN A 213 51.55 -31.68 -3.71
C ASN A 213 52.02 -33.13 -3.50
N LYS A 214 51.07 -34.03 -3.24
CA LYS A 214 51.34 -35.44 -2.94
C LYS A 214 51.95 -36.21 -4.13
N GLN A 215 51.71 -35.74 -5.36
CA GLN A 215 52.19 -36.36 -6.59
C GLN A 215 53.60 -35.87 -6.94
N THR A 216 53.82 -34.56 -7.06
CA THR A 216 55.13 -33.99 -7.44
C THR A 216 56.12 -33.86 -6.28
N LYS A 217 55.68 -34.11 -5.03
CA LYS A 217 56.46 -33.98 -3.79
C LYS A 217 56.95 -32.54 -3.50
N GLN A 218 56.44 -31.54 -4.22
CA GLN A 218 56.81 -30.14 -4.06
C GLN A 218 55.91 -29.41 -3.04
N THR A 219 56.48 -28.45 -2.33
CA THR A 219 55.77 -27.51 -1.45
C THR A 219 55.56 -26.17 -2.14
N GLN A 220 54.43 -25.52 -1.84
CA GLN A 220 54.12 -24.16 -2.27
C GLN A 220 53.40 -23.41 -1.14
N TRP A 221 53.78 -22.15 -0.92
CA TRP A 221 53.14 -21.29 0.08
C TRP A 221 51.82 -20.67 -0.45
N THR A 222 51.70 -20.53 -1.77
CA THR A 222 50.50 -20.00 -2.43
C THR A 222 49.38 -21.05 -2.50
N LYS A 223 48.17 -20.70 -2.06
CA LYS A 223 46.99 -21.57 -2.14
C LYS A 223 46.64 -21.91 -3.60
N PRO A 224 46.36 -23.17 -3.97
CA PRO A 224 45.92 -23.53 -5.32
C PRO A 224 44.61 -22.83 -5.70
N PHE A 225 44.61 -22.11 -6.82
CA PHE A 225 43.54 -21.19 -7.26
C PHE A 225 42.13 -21.80 -7.23
N ALA A 226 42.00 -23.06 -7.68
CA ALA A 226 40.74 -23.81 -7.72
C ALA A 226 40.04 -23.97 -6.36
N LEU A 227 40.77 -23.83 -5.24
CA LEU A 227 40.23 -23.94 -3.89
C LEU A 227 39.46 -22.67 -3.48
N GLY A 228 39.84 -21.49 -3.99
CA GLY A 228 39.24 -20.19 -3.67
C GLY A 228 39.17 -19.90 -2.17
N LYS A 229 38.01 -19.42 -1.69
CA LYS A 229 37.76 -19.18 -0.25
C LYS A 229 37.65 -20.45 0.62
N GLY A 230 37.80 -21.65 0.05
CA GLY A 230 37.83 -22.89 0.85
C GLY A 230 39.20 -23.14 1.47
N SER A 231 39.27 -23.88 2.57
CA SER A 231 40.47 -24.59 3.01
C SER A 231 40.46 -26.02 2.47
N LEU A 232 41.62 -26.67 2.50
CA LEU A 232 41.67 -28.13 2.43
C LEU A 232 41.25 -28.71 3.79
N PRO A 233 40.92 -30.01 3.87
CA PRO A 233 40.78 -30.71 5.14
C PRO A 233 42.18 -30.87 5.76
N ASP A 234 42.46 -30.13 6.84
CA ASP A 234 43.66 -30.36 7.66
C ASP A 234 43.47 -31.69 8.43
N PRO A 235 44.33 -32.70 8.27
CA PRO A 235 44.18 -33.99 8.96
C PRO A 235 44.37 -33.90 10.49
N SER A 236 44.99 -32.80 10.96
CA SER A 236 45.20 -32.51 12.39
C SER A 236 44.10 -31.63 12.99
N ALA A 237 43.28 -30.94 12.18
CA ALA A 237 42.31 -29.97 12.68
C ALA A 237 40.97 -30.63 13.03
N ALA A 238 40.73 -30.83 14.34
CA ALA A 238 39.39 -31.09 14.86
C ALA A 238 38.39 -30.03 14.33
N PRO A 239 37.10 -30.38 14.13
CA PRO A 239 36.11 -29.49 13.52
C PRO A 239 35.79 -28.27 14.41
N ARG A 240 36.61 -27.22 14.27
CA ARG A 240 36.42 -25.92 14.92
C ARG A 240 35.13 -25.30 14.40
N LYS A 241 34.05 -25.40 15.18
CA LYS A 241 32.83 -24.61 14.97
C LYS A 241 33.21 -23.13 15.00
N ALA A 242 33.31 -22.50 13.84
CA ALA A 242 33.56 -21.07 13.75
C ALA A 242 32.48 -20.34 14.55
N LYS A 243 32.86 -19.62 15.61
CA LYS A 243 31.95 -18.75 16.34
C LYS A 243 31.35 -17.77 15.33
N LEU A 244 30.02 -17.74 15.20
CA LEU A 244 29.37 -16.78 14.32
C LEU A 244 29.72 -15.38 14.81
N ALA A 245 30.43 -14.60 14.00
CA ALA A 245 30.67 -13.21 14.28
C ALA A 245 29.34 -12.48 14.42
N THR A 246 29.02 -12.04 15.64
CA THR A 246 27.91 -11.13 15.90
C THR A 246 28.19 -9.83 15.17
N LYS A 247 27.28 -9.42 14.27
CA LYS A 247 27.35 -8.09 13.67
C LYS A 247 27.05 -7.06 14.76
N ALA A 248 27.98 -6.14 14.97
CA ALA A 248 27.66 -4.86 15.60
C ALA A 248 26.79 -4.02 14.64
N PHE A 249 25.85 -3.26 15.19
CA PHE A 249 25.02 -2.29 14.47
C PHE A 249 25.37 -0.90 14.98
N ALA A 250 25.30 0.11 14.10
CA ALA A 250 25.61 1.50 14.46
C ALA A 250 24.42 2.18 15.14
N SER A 251 23.20 1.96 14.61
CA SER A 251 21.95 2.42 15.21
C SER A 251 21.02 1.25 15.57
N ARG A 252 20.09 1.51 16.50
CA ARG A 252 18.95 0.63 16.78
C ARG A 252 18.06 0.45 15.54
N GLU A 253 17.90 1.51 14.74
CA GLU A 253 17.11 1.46 13.50
C GLU A 253 17.72 0.49 12.47
N ASP A 254 19.06 0.47 12.34
CA ASP A 254 19.77 -0.50 11.49
C ASP A 254 19.54 -1.94 11.97
N GLN A 255 19.54 -2.15 13.30
CA GLN A 255 19.28 -3.45 13.91
C GLN A 255 17.85 -3.92 13.64
N GLU A 256 16.86 -3.03 13.76
CA GLU A 256 15.44 -3.32 13.48
C GLU A 256 15.21 -3.58 11.97
N LEU A 257 15.76 -2.76 11.08
CA LEU A 257 15.72 -2.97 9.62
C LEU A 257 16.38 -4.30 9.22
N HIS A 258 17.54 -4.64 9.79
CA HIS A 258 18.20 -5.92 9.55
C HIS A 258 17.42 -7.10 10.12
N ALA A 259 16.77 -6.95 11.28
CA ALA A 259 15.89 -7.98 11.86
C ALA A 259 14.66 -8.21 10.98
N VAL A 260 14.00 -7.15 10.50
CA VAL A 260 12.88 -7.24 9.55
C VAL A 260 13.34 -7.91 8.25
N ALA A 261 14.48 -7.52 7.67
CA ALA A 261 15.03 -8.14 6.47
C ALA A 261 15.33 -9.64 6.67
N LYS A 262 15.88 -10.03 7.83
CA LYS A 262 16.09 -11.41 8.25
C LYS A 262 14.79 -12.20 8.34
N LEU A 263 13.78 -11.68 9.06
CA LEU A 263 12.48 -12.31 9.22
C LEU A 263 11.76 -12.47 7.87
N GLN A 264 11.78 -11.45 7.01
CA GLN A 264 11.24 -11.55 5.67
C GLN A 264 12.00 -12.58 4.80
N ALA A 265 13.33 -12.66 4.91
CA ALA A 265 14.11 -13.69 4.22
C ALA A 265 13.81 -15.10 4.73
N MET A 266 13.60 -15.27 6.04
CA MET A 266 13.16 -16.53 6.65
C MET A 266 11.76 -16.91 6.19
N ALA A 267 10.81 -15.96 6.15
CA ALA A 267 9.46 -16.18 5.63
C ALA A 267 9.48 -16.56 4.14
N ARG A 268 10.18 -15.79 3.28
CA ARG A 268 10.34 -16.08 1.85
C ARG A 268 10.95 -17.47 1.61
N THR A 269 12.00 -17.83 2.37
CA THR A 269 12.62 -19.16 2.25
C THR A 269 11.74 -20.28 2.82
N HIS A 270 10.97 -20.04 3.88
CA HIS A 270 9.97 -20.98 4.37
C HIS A 270 8.88 -21.23 3.32
N PHE A 271 8.28 -20.19 2.75
CA PHE A 271 7.26 -20.31 1.71
C PHE A 271 7.80 -21.01 0.46
N ALA A 272 9.00 -20.64 -0.01
CA ALA A 272 9.65 -21.31 -1.14
C ALA A 272 9.91 -22.80 -0.86
N ARG A 273 10.42 -23.15 0.33
CA ARG A 273 10.62 -24.56 0.73
C ARG A 273 9.29 -25.32 0.85
N ARG A 274 8.25 -24.72 1.42
CA ARG A 274 6.90 -25.31 1.53
C ARG A 274 6.28 -25.55 0.16
N HIS A 275 6.43 -24.61 -0.77
CA HIS A 275 5.98 -24.76 -2.14
C HIS A 275 6.77 -25.87 -2.87
N MET A 276 8.09 -25.89 -2.75
CA MET A 276 8.93 -26.98 -3.31
C MET A 276 8.57 -28.35 -2.75
N ARG A 277 8.25 -28.47 -1.45
CA ARG A 277 7.78 -29.74 -0.88
C ARG A 277 6.48 -30.22 -1.52
N LYS A 278 5.48 -29.33 -1.66
CA LYS A 278 4.22 -29.63 -2.37
C LYS A 278 4.46 -30.03 -3.83
N LEU A 279 5.39 -29.38 -4.53
CA LEU A 279 5.73 -29.75 -5.91
C LEU A 279 6.32 -31.17 -5.97
N ILE A 280 7.27 -31.50 -5.09
CA ILE A 280 7.88 -32.83 -5.07
C ILE A 280 6.87 -33.90 -4.63
N SER A 281 6.05 -33.66 -3.59
CA SER A 281 5.05 -34.64 -3.14
C SER A 281 3.88 -34.81 -4.11
N SER A 282 3.58 -33.83 -4.98
CA SER A 282 2.62 -34.05 -6.08
C SER A 282 3.14 -34.99 -7.17
N VAL A 283 4.46 -35.28 -7.20
CA VAL A 283 5.11 -36.16 -8.19
C VAL A 283 5.46 -37.53 -7.59
N TYR A 284 5.68 -37.63 -6.27
CA TYR A 284 6.07 -38.87 -5.62
C TYR A 284 4.95 -39.48 -4.77
N GLU A 285 4.83 -40.79 -4.82
CA GLU A 285 3.91 -41.58 -4.01
C GLU A 285 4.69 -42.53 -3.10
N LYS A 286 4.29 -42.59 -1.83
CA LYS A 286 4.83 -43.52 -0.84
C LYS A 286 3.99 -44.79 -0.86
N ILE A 287 4.57 -45.91 -1.29
CA ILE A 287 3.86 -47.19 -1.44
C ILE A 287 4.50 -48.21 -0.50
N TRP A 288 3.70 -48.95 0.25
CA TRP A 288 4.15 -50.05 1.08
C TRP A 288 4.30 -51.30 0.21
N ASP A 289 5.47 -51.92 0.21
CA ASP A 289 5.66 -53.26 -0.33
C ASP A 289 5.50 -54.30 0.79
N VAL A 290 4.64 -55.28 0.53
CA VAL A 290 4.34 -56.39 1.46
C VAL A 290 5.51 -57.38 1.50
N GLY A 291 6.20 -57.60 0.36
CA GLY A 291 7.29 -58.58 0.28
C GLY A 291 8.54 -58.15 1.03
N THR A 292 8.95 -56.89 0.89
CA THR A 292 10.13 -56.33 1.58
C THR A 292 9.81 -55.65 2.92
N GLN A 293 8.53 -55.60 3.33
CA GLN A 293 8.03 -54.89 4.51
C GLN A 293 8.59 -53.46 4.64
N ARG A 294 8.66 -52.74 3.52
CA ARG A 294 9.28 -51.42 3.45
C ARG A 294 8.55 -50.52 2.46
N PHE A 295 8.57 -49.22 2.75
CA PHE A 295 8.10 -48.21 1.81
C PHE A 295 9.11 -47.97 0.68
N TYR A 296 8.62 -47.97 -0.55
CA TYR A 296 9.30 -47.39 -1.70
C TYR A 296 8.58 -46.12 -2.18
N TYR A 297 9.31 -45.32 -2.95
CA TYR A 297 8.87 -44.04 -3.48
C TYR A 297 8.80 -44.12 -5.01
N HIS A 298 7.58 -44.13 -5.54
CA HIS A 298 7.30 -44.16 -6.97
C HIS A 298 7.15 -42.74 -7.51
N ASN A 299 7.82 -42.41 -8.61
CA ASN A 299 7.61 -41.15 -9.32
C ASN A 299 6.52 -41.32 -10.39
N THR A 300 5.38 -40.65 -10.22
CA THR A 300 4.21 -40.82 -11.10
C THR A 300 4.46 -40.38 -12.54
N LYS A 301 5.42 -39.48 -12.77
CA LYS A 301 5.77 -38.92 -14.08
C LYS A 301 6.83 -39.74 -14.80
N THR A 302 7.90 -40.13 -14.13
CA THR A 302 9.01 -40.88 -14.75
C THR A 302 8.88 -42.40 -14.63
N LYS A 303 7.92 -42.88 -13.81
CA LYS A 303 7.73 -44.30 -13.44
C LYS A 303 8.93 -44.96 -12.74
N GLU A 304 9.94 -44.18 -12.36
CA GLU A 304 11.06 -44.66 -11.56
C GLU A 304 10.63 -45.00 -10.13
N VAL A 305 11.11 -46.14 -9.63
CA VAL A 305 10.97 -46.58 -8.23
C VAL A 305 12.29 -46.34 -7.48
N LYS A 306 12.21 -45.75 -6.28
CA LYS A 306 13.37 -45.49 -5.40
C LYS A 306 13.08 -45.93 -3.97
N TRP A 307 14.02 -46.66 -3.38
CA TRP A 307 13.94 -47.14 -1.98
C TRP A 307 14.45 -46.11 -0.95
N GLU A 308 15.01 -44.99 -1.43
CA GLU A 308 15.36 -43.81 -0.65
C GLU A 308 14.29 -42.73 -0.79
N LYS A 309 14.00 -42.04 0.33
CA LYS A 309 13.07 -40.91 0.35
C LYS A 309 13.57 -39.74 -0.52
N PRO A 310 12.72 -39.11 -1.35
CA PRO A 310 13.06 -37.90 -2.10
C PRO A 310 13.66 -36.81 -1.20
N ARG A 311 14.81 -36.25 -1.62
CA ARG A 311 15.47 -35.18 -0.87
C ARG A 311 14.55 -33.96 -0.72
N TRP A 312 14.58 -33.37 0.48
CA TRP A 312 13.81 -32.20 0.92
C TRP A 312 12.32 -32.42 1.19
N VAL A 313 11.81 -33.66 1.20
CA VAL A 313 10.42 -33.98 1.57
C VAL A 313 10.35 -34.87 2.82
N ASN A 314 9.33 -34.64 3.65
CA ASN A 314 9.05 -35.44 4.84
C ASN A 314 8.07 -36.58 4.52
N ASP A 315 8.04 -37.64 5.33
CA ASP A 315 7.09 -38.75 5.17
C ASP A 315 5.63 -38.29 5.26
N GLU A 316 5.34 -37.32 6.14
CA GLU A 316 4.02 -36.70 6.31
C GLU A 316 3.54 -35.97 5.05
N ASP A 317 4.47 -35.37 4.29
CA ASP A 317 4.16 -34.65 3.05
C ASP A 317 3.88 -35.63 1.87
N LEU A 318 4.16 -36.94 2.02
CA LEU A 318 4.05 -37.97 0.99
C LEU A 318 2.92 -38.98 1.29
N PRO A 319 1.66 -38.65 0.95
CA PRO A 319 0.54 -39.54 1.20
C PRO A 319 0.64 -40.85 0.41
N THR A 320 0.16 -41.93 1.02
CA THR A 320 -0.12 -43.20 0.34
C THR A 320 -1.19 -43.01 -0.75
N PRO A 321 -1.23 -43.82 -1.83
CA PRO A 321 -2.16 -43.63 -2.94
C PRO A 321 -3.64 -43.51 -2.52
N ARG A 322 -4.07 -44.29 -1.51
CA ARG A 322 -5.42 -44.21 -0.92
C ARG A 322 -5.71 -42.83 -0.30
N THR A 323 -4.87 -42.39 0.63
CA THR A 323 -5.00 -41.07 1.29
C THR A 323 -4.89 -39.93 0.28
N ARG A 324 -4.06 -40.08 -0.75
CA ARG A 324 -3.94 -39.12 -1.85
C ARG A 324 -5.25 -39.02 -2.66
N TYR A 325 -5.90 -40.15 -2.94
CA TYR A 325 -7.18 -40.18 -3.63
C TYR A 325 -8.29 -39.52 -2.80
N GLU A 326 -8.36 -39.84 -1.50
CA GLU A 326 -9.29 -39.20 -0.53
C GLU A 326 -9.11 -37.68 -0.50
N GLN A 327 -7.86 -37.19 -0.42
CA GLN A 327 -7.54 -35.75 -0.49
C GLN A 327 -7.96 -35.10 -1.81
N LEU A 328 -7.82 -35.79 -2.95
CA LEU A 328 -8.24 -35.27 -4.26
C LEU A 328 -9.77 -35.17 -4.37
N GLN A 329 -10.51 -36.12 -3.80
CA GLN A 329 -11.98 -36.03 -3.76
C GLN A 329 -12.45 -34.88 -2.85
N GLN A 330 -11.87 -34.75 -1.65
CA GLN A 330 -12.15 -33.61 -0.76
C GLN A 330 -11.85 -32.25 -1.43
N ALA A 331 -10.73 -32.16 -2.16
CA ALA A 331 -10.35 -30.92 -2.85
C ALA A 331 -11.28 -30.57 -4.04
N LYS A 332 -11.94 -31.55 -4.67
CA LYS A 332 -12.99 -31.30 -5.68
C LYS A 332 -14.25 -30.73 -5.04
N VAL A 333 -14.75 -31.38 -3.99
CA VAL A 333 -15.94 -30.92 -3.24
C VAL A 333 -15.72 -29.51 -2.67
N GLU A 334 -14.52 -29.19 -2.15
CA GLU A 334 -14.20 -27.82 -1.70
C GLU A 334 -14.21 -26.79 -2.86
N GLN A 335 -13.76 -27.19 -4.06
CA GLN A 335 -13.79 -26.32 -5.24
C GLN A 335 -15.22 -26.09 -5.74
N GLU A 336 -16.03 -27.15 -5.83
CA GLU A 336 -17.44 -27.09 -6.21
C GLU A 336 -18.22 -26.19 -5.24
N ALA A 337 -18.16 -26.46 -3.93
CA ALA A 337 -18.78 -25.62 -2.91
C ALA A 337 -18.29 -24.15 -2.92
N ARG A 338 -17.05 -23.89 -3.38
CA ARG A 338 -16.54 -22.52 -3.57
C ARG A 338 -17.09 -21.84 -4.82
N LEU A 339 -17.32 -22.59 -5.90
CA LEU A 339 -17.98 -22.08 -7.10
C LEU A 339 -19.45 -21.77 -6.81
N GLU A 340 -20.17 -22.69 -6.17
CA GLU A 340 -21.55 -22.50 -5.71
C GLU A 340 -21.70 -21.24 -4.84
N ARG A 341 -20.84 -21.07 -3.83
CA ARG A 341 -20.83 -19.85 -2.99
C ARG A 341 -20.62 -18.57 -3.79
N ARG A 342 -19.72 -18.60 -4.79
CA ARG A 342 -19.45 -17.46 -5.67
C ARG A 342 -20.61 -17.19 -6.64
N GLU A 343 -21.35 -18.22 -7.02
CA GLU A 343 -22.55 -18.10 -7.86
C GLU A 343 -23.74 -17.58 -7.06
N ALA A 344 -23.94 -18.07 -5.84
CA ALA A 344 -24.87 -17.50 -4.87
C ALA A 344 -24.56 -16.02 -4.58
N GLU A 345 -23.28 -15.64 -4.37
CA GLU A 345 -22.87 -14.24 -4.19
C GLU A 345 -23.20 -13.38 -5.43
N LYS A 346 -22.97 -13.89 -6.65
CA LYS A 346 -23.38 -13.20 -7.90
C LYS A 346 -24.90 -13.09 -8.03
N LEU A 347 -25.67 -14.09 -7.60
CA LEU A 347 -27.13 -14.07 -7.64
C LEU A 347 -27.67 -13.05 -6.63
N LEU A 348 -27.12 -12.99 -5.41
CA LEU A 348 -27.44 -11.96 -4.42
C LEU A 348 -27.10 -10.55 -4.94
N LEU A 349 -25.99 -10.37 -5.65
CA LEU A 349 -25.64 -9.09 -6.28
C LEU A 349 -26.58 -8.69 -7.42
N LYS A 350 -27.26 -9.66 -8.06
CA LYS A 350 -28.28 -9.44 -9.09
C LYS A 350 -29.70 -9.28 -8.53
N ALA A 351 -29.93 -9.61 -7.27
CA ALA A 351 -31.24 -9.48 -6.65
C ALA A 351 -31.65 -7.99 -6.57
N PRO A 352 -32.95 -7.67 -6.72
CA PRO A 352 -33.43 -6.31 -6.56
C PRO A 352 -33.14 -5.83 -5.13
N LEU A 353 -32.46 -4.70 -5.01
CA LEU A 353 -31.99 -4.17 -3.74
C LEU A 353 -33.18 -3.77 -2.85
N SER A 354 -33.24 -4.26 -1.61
CA SER A 354 -34.29 -3.84 -0.66
C SER A 354 -34.17 -2.34 -0.38
N GLN A 355 -35.31 -1.66 -0.16
CA GLN A 355 -35.34 -0.23 0.16
C GLN A 355 -34.46 0.11 1.39
N GLU A 356 -34.41 -0.77 2.39
CA GLU A 356 -33.55 -0.62 3.57
C GLU A 356 -32.07 -0.82 3.27
N GLU A 357 -31.74 -1.68 2.31
CA GLU A 357 -30.36 -1.92 1.85
C GLU A 357 -29.85 -0.75 1.02
N ALA A 358 -30.68 -0.27 0.10
CA ALA A 358 -30.48 0.96 -0.65
C ALA A 358 -30.26 2.15 0.29
N ALA A 359 -31.15 2.34 1.28
CA ALA A 359 -31.01 3.38 2.29
C ALA A 359 -29.71 3.25 3.09
N ARG A 360 -29.36 2.05 3.58
CA ARG A 360 -28.09 1.80 4.29
C ARG A 360 -26.87 2.07 3.40
N MET A 361 -26.92 1.72 2.11
CA MET A 361 -25.84 1.99 1.16
C MET A 361 -25.67 3.49 0.90
N VAL A 362 -26.77 4.22 0.66
CA VAL A 362 -26.76 5.68 0.47
C VAL A 362 -26.27 6.40 1.74
N GLN A 363 -26.74 6.00 2.92
CA GLN A 363 -26.27 6.55 4.19
C GLN A 363 -24.77 6.29 4.42
N ARG A 364 -24.27 5.08 4.12
CA ARG A 364 -22.83 4.76 4.19
C ARG A 364 -22.02 5.60 3.20
N ALA A 365 -22.50 5.77 1.97
CA ALA A 365 -21.87 6.62 0.96
C ALA A 365 -21.84 8.10 1.40
N TYR A 366 -22.95 8.61 1.95
CA TYR A 366 -23.03 9.97 2.50
C TYR A 366 -22.08 10.17 3.68
N ARG A 367 -22.07 9.27 4.67
CA ARG A 367 -21.16 9.36 5.83
C ARG A 367 -19.69 9.30 5.39
N ARG A 368 -19.35 8.44 4.42
CA ARG A 368 -18.00 8.40 3.81
C ARG A 368 -17.65 9.71 3.11
N LYS A 369 -18.57 10.26 2.29
CA LYS A 369 -18.38 11.54 1.58
C LYS A 369 -18.20 12.70 2.57
N ALA A 370 -19.01 12.77 3.61
CA ALA A 370 -18.92 13.79 4.66
C ALA A 370 -17.61 13.70 5.46
N GLY A 371 -17.21 12.48 5.86
CA GLY A 371 -15.92 12.23 6.51
C GLY A 371 -14.73 12.62 5.64
N PHE A 372 -14.75 12.24 4.36
CA PHE A 372 -13.72 12.62 3.39
C PHE A 372 -13.66 14.14 3.15
N GLN A 373 -14.80 14.82 3.08
CA GLN A 373 -14.85 16.29 2.99
C GLN A 373 -14.28 16.96 4.24
N ASN A 374 -14.51 16.42 5.43
CA ASN A 374 -13.90 16.95 6.65
C ASN A 374 -12.38 16.72 6.68
N LEU A 375 -11.92 15.54 6.24
CA LEU A 375 -10.50 15.25 6.09
C LEU A 375 -9.82 16.16 5.05
N LEU A 376 -10.47 16.43 3.91
CA LEU A 376 -10.03 17.41 2.92
C LEU A 376 -9.91 18.83 3.51
N LYS A 377 -10.87 19.28 4.34
CA LYS A 377 -10.77 20.58 5.03
C LYS A 377 -9.54 20.63 5.93
N LEU A 378 -9.29 19.58 6.71
CA LEU A 378 -8.11 19.49 7.58
C LEU A 378 -6.81 19.51 6.78
N CYS A 379 -6.69 18.72 5.70
CA CYS A 379 -5.51 18.76 4.84
C CYS A 379 -5.28 20.13 4.21
N ARG A 380 -6.33 20.82 3.73
CA ARG A 380 -6.24 22.19 3.19
C ARG A 380 -5.91 23.26 4.23
N ALA A 381 -6.06 22.96 5.52
CA ALA A 381 -5.63 23.84 6.61
C ALA A 381 -4.18 23.59 7.07
N VAL A 382 -3.63 22.42 6.76
CA VAL A 382 -2.26 22.02 7.15
C VAL A 382 -1.25 22.24 6.02
N TYR A 383 -1.66 22.09 4.76
CA TYR A 383 -0.79 22.32 3.61
C TYR A 383 -0.98 23.72 3.02
N GLU A 384 0.08 24.21 2.38
CA GLU A 384 0.10 25.39 1.50
C GLU A 384 0.74 25.01 0.16
N ARG A 385 0.32 25.67 -0.92
CA ARG A 385 0.89 25.45 -2.26
C ARG A 385 1.74 26.64 -2.66
N ILE A 386 3.06 26.45 -2.75
CA ILE A 386 4.03 27.53 -3.02
C ILE A 386 4.54 27.36 -4.44
N TYR A 387 4.66 28.48 -5.19
CA TYR A 387 5.29 28.49 -6.51
C TYR A 387 6.79 28.74 -6.33
N ASP A 388 7.61 27.88 -6.90
CA ASP A 388 9.04 28.08 -7.02
C ASP A 388 9.38 28.64 -8.41
N PRO A 389 9.97 29.85 -8.51
CA PRO A 389 10.34 30.45 -9.79
C PRO A 389 11.52 29.76 -10.47
N GLU A 390 12.39 29.05 -9.75
CA GLU A 390 13.59 28.41 -10.34
C GLU A 390 13.22 27.13 -11.10
N THR A 391 12.28 26.33 -10.57
CA THR A 391 11.80 25.09 -11.21
C THR A 391 10.49 25.25 -11.99
N GLU A 392 9.92 26.46 -12.03
CA GLU A 392 8.59 26.80 -12.58
C GLU A 392 7.44 25.92 -12.05
N ARG A 393 7.59 25.34 -10.86
CA ARG A 393 6.68 24.31 -10.33
C ARG A 393 6.10 24.70 -8.97
N PHE A 394 4.95 24.12 -8.67
CA PHE A 394 4.35 24.22 -7.35
C PHE A 394 4.82 23.07 -6.46
N TYR A 395 5.33 23.39 -5.28
CA TYR A 395 5.53 22.42 -4.19
C TYR A 395 4.49 22.64 -3.07
N TYR A 396 4.31 21.61 -2.24
CA TYR A 396 3.40 21.63 -1.11
C TYR A 396 4.20 21.69 0.19
N HIS A 397 3.98 22.72 0.99
CA HIS A 397 4.60 22.91 2.31
C HIS A 397 3.59 22.54 3.40
N ASN A 398 3.99 21.71 4.36
CA ASN A 398 3.19 21.35 5.52
C ASN A 398 3.48 22.34 6.66
N THR A 399 2.55 23.25 6.95
CA THR A 399 2.76 24.31 7.95
C THR A 399 2.86 23.79 9.38
N ARG A 400 2.55 22.51 9.64
CA ARG A 400 2.64 21.89 10.97
C ARG A 400 3.95 21.12 11.18
N THR A 401 4.44 20.40 10.19
CA THR A 401 5.71 19.63 10.29
C THR A 401 6.91 20.34 9.68
N ARG A 402 6.69 21.43 8.93
CA ARG A 402 7.71 22.18 8.14
C ARG A 402 8.34 21.38 6.99
N GLU A 403 7.80 20.20 6.68
CA GLU A 403 8.23 19.38 5.55
C GLU A 403 7.70 19.95 4.22
N THR A 404 8.50 19.82 3.15
CA THR A 404 8.13 20.20 1.78
C THR A 404 8.10 18.98 0.87
N THR A 405 7.05 18.87 0.05
CA THR A 405 6.90 17.78 -0.92
C THR A 405 6.53 18.33 -2.29
N TRP A 406 7.29 17.95 -3.31
CA TRP A 406 6.97 18.22 -4.71
C TRP A 406 5.71 17.45 -5.17
N GLU A 407 5.45 16.28 -4.57
CA GLU A 407 4.22 15.54 -4.81
C GLU A 407 3.03 16.15 -4.07
N LYS A 408 1.88 16.21 -4.76
CA LYS A 408 0.60 16.58 -4.16
C LYS A 408 0.21 15.58 -3.05
N PRO A 409 -0.16 16.03 -1.83
CA PRO A 409 -0.56 15.13 -0.75
C PRO A 409 -1.69 14.19 -1.18
N LEU A 410 -1.62 12.91 -0.77
CA LEU A 410 -2.47 11.82 -1.25
C LEU A 410 -3.97 12.17 -1.27
N LEU A 411 -4.46 12.82 -0.20
CA LEU A 411 -5.87 13.16 -0.01
C LEU A 411 -6.36 14.27 -0.94
N LEU A 412 -5.46 15.05 -1.54
CA LEU A 412 -5.77 16.13 -2.48
C LEU A 412 -5.69 15.67 -3.95
N ARG A 413 -5.14 14.48 -4.23
CA ARG A 413 -5.13 13.89 -5.58
C ARG A 413 -6.58 13.58 -5.98
N GLY A 414 -7.03 14.10 -7.12
CA GLY A 414 -8.42 13.98 -7.59
C GLY A 414 -9.44 14.85 -6.84
N ALA A 415 -9.03 15.73 -5.92
CA ALA A 415 -9.94 16.69 -5.30
C ALA A 415 -10.27 17.85 -6.26
N GLN A 416 -11.54 18.23 -6.38
CA GLN A 416 -12.01 19.30 -7.30
C GLN A 416 -11.37 20.67 -7.07
N SER A 417 -10.86 20.96 -5.86
CA SER A 417 -10.14 22.20 -5.58
C SER A 417 -8.86 21.92 -4.80
N ASP A 418 -7.83 22.67 -5.16
CA ASP A 418 -6.50 22.54 -4.56
C ASP A 418 -6.37 23.33 -3.25
N VAL A 419 -5.17 23.27 -2.68
CA VAL A 419 -4.71 24.10 -1.57
C VAL A 419 -4.42 25.53 -2.05
N PHE A 420 -4.68 26.52 -1.19
CA PHE A 420 -4.39 27.92 -1.48
C PHE A 420 -2.88 28.23 -1.44
N THR A 421 -2.46 29.23 -2.22
CA THR A 421 -1.13 29.83 -2.04
C THR A 421 -1.09 30.67 -0.75
N PRO A 422 0.08 30.91 -0.13
CA PRO A 422 0.18 31.67 1.11
C PRO A 422 -0.56 33.02 1.07
N ARG A 423 -0.31 33.84 0.04
CA ARG A 423 -1.02 35.12 -0.18
C ARG A 423 -2.55 34.98 -0.25
N THR A 424 -3.06 33.93 -0.92
CA THR A 424 -4.50 33.68 -0.99
C THR A 424 -5.07 33.15 0.33
N ARG A 425 -4.30 32.34 1.06
CA ARG A 425 -4.64 31.87 2.40
C ARG A 425 -4.72 33.04 3.39
N GLU A 426 -3.72 33.92 3.40
CA GLU A 426 -3.67 35.14 4.21
C GLU A 426 -4.84 36.06 3.91
N LYS A 427 -5.09 36.41 2.64
CA LYS A 427 -6.25 37.24 2.26
C LYS A 427 -7.58 36.61 2.70
N LYS A 428 -7.70 35.28 2.64
CA LYS A 428 -8.90 34.56 3.10
C LYS A 428 -9.00 34.48 4.63
N LEU A 429 -7.89 34.39 5.34
CA LEU A 429 -7.84 34.50 6.80
C LEU A 429 -8.20 35.91 7.25
N GLN A 430 -7.67 36.96 6.60
CA GLN A 430 -8.06 38.35 6.84
C GLN A 430 -9.56 38.57 6.60
N VAL A 431 -10.13 38.05 5.51
CA VAL A 431 -11.59 38.10 5.27
C VAL A 431 -12.37 37.32 6.33
N LEU A 432 -11.88 36.16 6.79
CA LEU A 432 -12.52 35.42 7.87
C LEU A 432 -12.44 36.15 9.22
N MET A 433 -11.30 36.75 9.57
CA MET A 433 -11.12 37.53 10.79
C MET A 433 -11.92 38.83 10.73
N ALA A 434 -11.98 39.51 9.59
CA ALA A 434 -12.87 40.64 9.34
C ALA A 434 -14.36 40.23 9.38
N ALA A 435 -14.71 38.98 9.01
CA ALA A 435 -16.08 38.44 9.16
C ALA A 435 -16.36 37.83 10.55
N ILE A 436 -15.37 37.74 11.43
CA ILE A 436 -15.52 37.40 12.86
C ILE A 436 -15.62 38.70 13.68
N ASN A 437 -14.78 39.68 13.39
CA ASN A 437 -14.73 40.98 14.06
C ASN A 437 -15.81 41.94 13.55
N GLY A 438 -16.09 41.92 12.24
CA GLY A 438 -17.18 42.63 11.56
C GLY A 438 -18.50 41.86 11.57
N LYS A 439 -18.52 40.66 12.15
CA LYS A 439 -19.70 40.26 12.91
C LYS A 439 -19.68 41.07 14.20
N THR A 440 -20.43 42.17 14.18
CA THR A 440 -21.38 42.35 15.28
C THR A 440 -22.07 40.99 15.52
N PRO A 441 -22.48 40.66 16.74
CA PRO A 441 -23.53 39.67 16.87
C PRO A 441 -24.59 39.95 15.79
N ARG A 442 -25.23 38.90 15.25
CA ARG A 442 -26.65 39.12 14.95
C ARG A 442 -27.27 39.34 16.32
N GLU A 443 -27.22 40.60 16.79
CA GLU A 443 -28.27 41.17 17.59
C GLU A 443 -29.52 40.65 16.90
N LEU A 444 -30.27 39.83 17.64
CA LEU A 444 -31.52 39.29 17.17
C LEU A 444 -32.35 40.53 16.87
N ARG A 445 -32.38 40.97 15.59
CA ARG A 445 -33.03 42.23 15.21
C ARG A 445 -34.42 42.11 15.78
N VAL A 446 -34.70 42.89 16.81
CA VAL A 446 -35.93 42.75 17.59
C VAL A 446 -36.99 43.31 16.66
N TRP A 447 -37.63 42.41 15.93
CA TRP A 447 -38.68 42.77 15.00
C TRP A 447 -39.79 43.40 15.83
N THR A 448 -40.12 44.65 15.56
CA THR A 448 -41.39 45.20 16.01
C THR A 448 -42.50 44.36 15.39
N GLU A 449 -43.65 44.28 16.05
CA GLU A 449 -44.77 43.47 15.57
C GLU A 449 -45.20 43.88 14.15
N GLU A 450 -45.08 45.17 13.82
CA GLU A 450 -45.34 45.73 12.49
C GLU A 450 -44.28 45.34 11.44
N GLU A 451 -42.98 45.38 11.77
CA GLU A 451 -41.92 44.89 10.86
C GLU A 451 -42.03 43.38 10.63
N ALA A 452 -42.37 42.61 11.67
CA ALA A 452 -42.64 41.18 11.56
C ALA A 452 -43.89 40.91 10.70
N ALA A 453 -45.00 41.60 10.96
CA ALA A 453 -46.26 41.44 10.25
C ALA A 453 -46.13 41.81 8.77
N THR A 454 -45.52 42.95 8.43
CA THR A 454 -45.27 43.35 7.03
C THR A 454 -44.37 42.34 6.32
N ARG A 455 -43.34 41.79 7.01
CA ARG A 455 -42.48 40.75 6.44
C ARG A 455 -43.23 39.44 6.22
N LEU A 456 -44.05 39.00 7.16
CA LEU A 456 -44.88 37.80 7.06
C LEU A 456 -45.96 37.94 5.98
N GLN A 457 -46.61 39.10 5.87
CA GLN A 457 -47.54 39.42 4.79
C GLN A 457 -46.83 39.40 3.43
N GLY A 458 -45.62 39.96 3.33
CA GLY A 458 -44.80 39.90 2.11
C GLY A 458 -44.45 38.46 1.70
N LEU A 459 -44.06 37.63 2.68
CA LEU A 459 -43.80 36.20 2.47
C LEU A 459 -45.05 35.43 2.07
N TYR A 460 -46.21 35.72 2.67
CA TYR A 460 -47.49 35.11 2.33
C TYR A 460 -47.94 35.49 0.90
N ARG A 461 -47.87 36.78 0.54
CA ARG A 461 -48.15 37.26 -0.82
C ARG A 461 -47.23 36.62 -1.85
N ALA A 462 -45.94 36.49 -1.54
CA ALA A 462 -44.96 35.81 -2.41
C ALA A 462 -45.23 34.31 -2.55
N LYS A 463 -45.61 33.62 -1.46
CA LYS A 463 -46.03 32.22 -1.47
C LYS A 463 -47.26 32.03 -2.35
N ARG A 464 -48.32 32.82 -2.13
CA ARG A 464 -49.56 32.80 -2.90
C ARG A 464 -49.32 33.07 -4.38
N ALA A 465 -48.52 34.08 -4.72
CA ALA A 465 -48.15 34.37 -6.12
C ALA A 465 -47.38 33.21 -6.77
N LYS A 466 -46.57 32.46 -6.01
CA LYS A 466 -45.90 31.24 -6.51
C LYS A 466 -46.88 30.09 -6.72
N GLU A 467 -47.86 29.93 -5.83
CA GLU A 467 -48.93 28.92 -5.96
C GLU A 467 -49.85 29.23 -7.17
N GLU A 468 -50.25 30.48 -7.35
CA GLU A 468 -51.03 30.96 -8.51
C GLU A 468 -50.24 30.82 -9.82
N LEU A 469 -48.93 31.11 -9.83
CA LEU A 469 -48.06 30.82 -10.97
C LEU A 469 -47.98 29.31 -11.26
N GLY A 470 -47.87 28.48 -10.21
CA GLY A 470 -47.84 27.03 -10.35
C GLY A 470 -49.14 26.49 -10.96
N ALA A 471 -50.29 26.93 -10.47
CA ALA A 471 -51.60 26.55 -11.02
C ALA A 471 -51.73 26.94 -12.51
N ARG A 472 -51.32 28.16 -12.88
CA ARG A 472 -51.30 28.61 -14.29
C ARG A 472 -50.34 27.79 -15.15
N LEU A 473 -49.21 27.35 -14.61
CA LEU A 473 -48.25 26.51 -15.33
C LEU A 473 -48.78 25.08 -15.56
N VAL A 474 -49.49 24.48 -14.59
CA VAL A 474 -50.18 23.18 -14.76
C VAL A 474 -51.32 23.27 -15.77
N GLN A 475 -52.06 24.39 -15.80
CA GLN A 475 -53.12 24.63 -16.78
C GLN A 475 -52.59 24.89 -18.19
N ARG A 476 -51.37 25.44 -18.32
CA ARG A 476 -50.78 25.81 -19.61
C ARG A 476 -49.97 24.69 -20.25
N PHE A 477 -49.18 23.97 -19.47
CA PHE A 477 -48.29 22.93 -20.00
C PHE A 477 -48.82 21.55 -19.64
N LYS A 478 -48.70 20.61 -20.58
CA LYS A 478 -48.89 19.17 -20.32
C LYS A 478 -47.64 18.39 -20.69
N GLN A 479 -47.42 17.28 -20.00
CA GLN A 479 -46.35 16.33 -20.30
C GLN A 479 -46.95 15.13 -21.04
N ALA A 480 -46.30 14.67 -22.09
CA ALA A 480 -46.71 13.51 -22.87
C ALA A 480 -45.50 12.61 -23.14
N VAL A 481 -45.74 11.34 -23.47
CA VAL A 481 -44.71 10.37 -23.87
C VAL A 481 -44.95 10.01 -25.33
N ASP A 482 -43.94 10.16 -26.18
CA ASP A 482 -44.01 9.68 -27.56
C ASP A 482 -44.00 8.14 -27.59
N PRO A 483 -45.06 7.47 -28.10
CA PRO A 483 -45.15 6.01 -28.14
C PRO A 483 -44.04 5.34 -28.95
N SER A 484 -43.41 6.04 -29.89
CA SER A 484 -42.40 5.49 -30.80
C SER A 484 -40.99 5.53 -30.23
N SER A 485 -40.65 6.56 -29.44
CA SER A 485 -39.33 6.76 -28.85
C SER A 485 -39.27 6.52 -27.34
N GLY A 486 -40.41 6.51 -26.66
CA GLY A 486 -40.52 6.52 -25.20
C GLY A 486 -40.02 7.82 -24.54
N GLN A 487 -39.74 8.86 -25.33
CA GLN A 487 -39.23 10.13 -24.83
C GLN A 487 -40.37 11.05 -24.39
N VAL A 488 -40.10 11.80 -23.32
CA VAL A 488 -41.02 12.80 -22.78
C VAL A 488 -40.92 14.09 -23.60
N TYR A 489 -42.07 14.66 -23.97
CA TYR A 489 -42.17 16.01 -24.51
C TYR A 489 -43.20 16.84 -23.74
N TYR A 490 -43.10 18.16 -23.87
CA TYR A 490 -43.95 19.15 -23.24
C TYR A 490 -44.75 19.91 -24.30
N VAL A 491 -46.05 20.02 -24.10
CA VAL A 491 -46.98 20.74 -24.98
C VAL A 491 -47.45 22.00 -24.28
N ASP A 492 -47.35 23.15 -24.95
CA ASP A 492 -47.99 24.39 -24.53
C ASP A 492 -49.42 24.44 -25.10
N LEU A 493 -50.42 24.35 -24.24
CA LEU A 493 -51.83 24.33 -24.64
C LEU A 493 -52.35 25.67 -25.17
N LEU A 494 -51.61 26.78 -24.98
CA LEU A 494 -52.00 28.10 -25.48
C LEU A 494 -51.41 28.42 -26.85
N THR A 495 -50.17 27.99 -27.13
CA THR A 495 -49.52 28.21 -28.43
C THR A 495 -49.58 26.98 -29.34
N GLN A 496 -49.96 25.82 -28.82
CA GLN A 496 -49.93 24.50 -29.49
C GLN A 496 -48.52 24.07 -29.92
N GLU A 497 -47.48 24.69 -29.34
CA GLU A 497 -46.08 24.35 -29.59
C GLU A 497 -45.64 23.15 -28.75
N VAL A 498 -44.73 22.35 -29.32
CA VAL A 498 -44.15 21.16 -28.69
C VAL A 498 -42.67 21.37 -28.46
N SER A 499 -42.20 21.09 -27.25
CA SER A 499 -40.79 21.18 -26.86
C SER A 499 -40.33 19.88 -26.18
N TRP A 500 -39.16 19.37 -26.60
CA TRP A 500 -38.51 18.22 -25.96
C TRP A 500 -37.80 18.62 -24.65
N ASP A 501 -37.31 19.86 -24.58
CA ASP A 501 -36.75 20.43 -23.35
C ASP A 501 -37.87 20.93 -22.42
N PRO A 502 -37.77 20.71 -21.09
CA PRO A 502 -38.73 21.23 -20.13
C PRO A 502 -38.69 22.77 -20.06
N PRO A 503 -39.83 23.48 -20.26
CA PRO A 503 -39.89 24.94 -20.19
C PRO A 503 -39.25 25.51 -18.91
N ALA A 504 -38.37 26.50 -19.06
CA ALA A 504 -37.52 27.00 -17.98
C ALA A 504 -38.30 27.51 -16.73
N LEU A 505 -39.54 27.97 -16.93
CA LEU A 505 -40.43 28.39 -15.83
C LEU A 505 -40.84 27.21 -14.93
N LEU A 506 -41.02 26.01 -15.48
CA LEU A 506 -41.37 24.80 -14.74
C LEU A 506 -40.20 24.30 -13.88
N LEU A 507 -39.01 24.25 -14.48
CA LEU A 507 -37.76 23.93 -13.78
C LEU A 507 -37.54 24.86 -12.58
N ARG A 508 -37.79 26.16 -12.75
CA ARG A 508 -37.61 27.18 -11.70
C ARG A 508 -38.73 27.17 -10.65
N ALA A 509 -39.94 26.77 -11.01
CA ALA A 509 -41.07 26.68 -10.09
C ALA A 509 -41.05 25.39 -9.25
N HIS A 510 -40.46 24.30 -9.78
CA HIS A 510 -40.55 22.93 -9.27
C HIS A 510 -41.99 22.42 -9.20
N VAL A 511 -42.74 22.63 -10.28
CA VAL A 511 -44.15 22.23 -10.40
C VAL A 511 -44.24 20.90 -11.14
N GLN A 512 -44.95 19.94 -10.56
CA GLN A 512 -45.32 18.70 -11.25
C GLN A 512 -46.53 18.96 -12.15
N ILE A 513 -46.49 18.42 -13.35
CA ILE A 513 -47.53 18.56 -14.39
C ILE A 513 -48.16 17.19 -14.63
N GLU A 514 -49.44 17.19 -15.00
CA GLU A 514 -50.15 15.99 -15.43
C GLU A 514 -49.51 15.37 -16.68
N THR A 515 -49.21 14.08 -16.60
CA THR A 515 -48.85 13.24 -17.74
C THR A 515 -50.11 12.74 -18.43
N PHE A 516 -50.23 12.98 -19.72
CA PHE A 516 -51.28 12.44 -20.59
C PHE A 516 -50.71 11.29 -21.45
N GLU A 517 -51.52 10.26 -21.66
CA GLU A 517 -51.21 9.04 -22.44
C GLU A 517 -51.55 9.18 -23.93
#